data_AF-A0AA39NFM9-F1
#
_entry.id   AF-A0AA39NFM9-F1
#
_cell.length_a   1.000
_cell.length_b   1.000
_cell.length_c   1.000
_cell.angle_alpha   90.00
_cell.angle_beta   90.00
_cell.angle_gamma   90.00
#
_symmetry.space_group_name_H-M   'P 1'
#
loop_
_entity.id
_entity.type
_entity.pdbx_description
1 polymer ?
#
loop_
_entity_poly.entity_id
_entity_poly.type
_entity_poly.pdbx_seq_one_letter_code
_entity_poly.pdbx_strand_id
1 'polypeptide(L)'
;DGSDLKPRMLGTQQEVSFHQILYDTDDAHIHIPLPFFTNKSLQYINVNAALLPVQKANLLDCEKKGFNILKIEELMPILGAELSIDYGLHAKAMANLYHFQKSHNPLGLKGNHAIWYESHILFFDCQQDKIEYWDYLKHLEMELHLKHISSLTAFDLDYYVQCYNEVKNNALLQEKMKEDMR
;
A
#
# COMPACT_ATOMS: atom_id res chain seq x y z
N ASP A 1 11.79 -29.60 -13.58
CA ASP A 1 11.00 -30.43 -14.51
C ASP A 1 9.56 -29.93 -14.70
N GLY A 2 9.14 -28.84 -14.04
CA GLY A 2 7.78 -28.34 -14.17
C GLY A 2 6.76 -29.12 -13.34
N SER A 3 7.22 -29.92 -12.36
CA SER A 3 6.36 -30.69 -11.46
C SER A 3 5.38 -29.84 -10.63
N ASP A 4 5.67 -28.55 -10.46
CA ASP A 4 4.85 -27.60 -9.70
C ASP A 4 3.99 -26.69 -10.59
N LEU A 5 3.89 -27.00 -11.89
CA LEU A 5 3.01 -26.26 -12.80
C LEU A 5 1.55 -26.49 -12.42
N LYS A 6 0.99 -25.57 -11.61
CA LYS A 6 -0.43 -25.56 -11.31
C LYS A 6 -1.23 -25.21 -12.57
N PRO A 7 -2.27 -25.99 -12.93
CA PRO A 7 -3.11 -25.66 -14.08
C PRO A 7 -3.76 -24.29 -13.90
N ARG A 8 -3.87 -23.53 -14.99
CA ARG A 8 -4.59 -22.27 -15.01
C ARG A 8 -6.08 -22.55 -14.78
N MET A 9 -6.54 -22.33 -13.55
CA MET A 9 -7.95 -22.42 -13.21
C MET A 9 -8.66 -21.13 -13.67
N LEU A 10 -9.57 -21.26 -14.63
CA LEU A 10 -10.41 -20.16 -15.08
C LEU A 10 -11.41 -19.82 -13.96
N GLY A 11 -11.43 -18.56 -13.53
CA GLY A 11 -12.36 -18.09 -12.49
C GLY A 11 -11.80 -18.06 -11.07
N THR A 12 -10.60 -18.59 -10.81
CA THR A 12 -9.90 -18.38 -9.52
C THR A 12 -8.89 -17.26 -9.66
N GLN A 13 -8.98 -16.25 -8.80
CA GLN A 13 -7.96 -15.21 -8.69
C GLN A 13 -6.63 -15.89 -8.35
N GLN A 14 -5.60 -15.65 -9.17
CA GLN A 14 -4.28 -16.21 -8.94
C GLN A 14 -3.78 -15.72 -7.59
N GLU A 15 -3.35 -16.65 -6.73
CA GLU A 15 -2.85 -16.34 -5.40
C GLU A 15 -1.67 -15.37 -5.53
N VAL A 16 -1.80 -14.21 -4.88
CA VAL A 16 -0.78 -13.16 -4.91
C VAL A 16 0.39 -13.64 -4.06
N SER A 17 1.57 -13.74 -4.69
CA SER A 17 2.81 -14.14 -4.03
C SER A 17 3.69 -12.92 -3.81
N PHE A 18 4.22 -12.79 -2.59
CA PHE A 18 5.14 -11.72 -2.21
C PHE A 18 6.56 -12.26 -2.16
N HIS A 19 7.47 -11.63 -2.92
CA HIS A 19 8.88 -11.99 -2.92
C HIS A 19 9.53 -11.62 -1.57
N GLN A 20 10.51 -12.43 -1.11
CA GLN A 20 11.21 -12.23 0.18
C GLN A 20 11.73 -10.79 0.37
N ILE A 21 12.22 -10.19 -0.71
CA ILE A 21 12.76 -8.81 -0.72
C ILE A 21 11.76 -7.74 -0.23
N LEU A 22 10.45 -7.97 -0.35
CA LEU A 22 9.43 -7.07 0.19
C LEU A 22 9.40 -7.14 1.71
N TYR A 23 9.47 -8.34 2.29
CA TYR A 23 9.57 -8.52 3.73
C TYR A 23 10.88 -7.93 4.26
N ASP A 24 12.00 -8.25 3.62
CA ASP A 24 13.31 -7.70 4.01
C ASP A 24 13.28 -6.16 4.02
N THR A 25 12.61 -5.54 3.04
CA THR A 25 12.48 -4.07 2.97
C THR A 25 11.60 -3.51 4.08
N ASP A 26 10.47 -4.17 4.40
CA ASP A 26 9.56 -3.80 5.50
C ASP A 26 10.23 -3.97 6.87
N ASP A 27 10.99 -5.05 7.07
CA ASP A 27 11.80 -5.35 8.27
C ASP A 27 12.89 -4.31 8.53
N ALA A 28 13.43 -3.71 7.45
CA ALA A 28 14.34 -2.58 7.55
C ALA A 28 13.64 -1.23 7.87
N HIS A 29 12.33 -1.26 8.13
CA HIS A 29 11.50 -0.07 8.35
C HIS A 29 11.53 0.93 7.19
N ILE A 30 11.69 0.42 5.97
CA ILE A 30 11.62 1.24 4.75
C ILE A 30 10.20 1.19 4.20
N HIS A 31 9.57 2.36 4.08
CA HIS A 31 8.25 2.48 3.48
C HIS A 31 8.27 2.01 2.01
N ILE A 32 7.43 1.03 1.69
CA ILE A 32 7.24 0.53 0.33
C ILE A 32 5.99 1.21 -0.24
N PRO A 33 6.11 1.93 -1.38
CA PRO A 33 4.97 2.64 -1.94
C PRO A 33 3.82 1.72 -2.32
N LEU A 34 2.58 2.15 -2.07
CA LEU A 34 1.40 1.36 -2.36
C LEU A 34 1.32 0.82 -3.82
N PRO A 35 1.74 1.56 -4.87
CA PRO A 35 1.78 1.04 -6.24
C PRO A 35 2.62 -0.24 -6.44
N PHE A 36 3.58 -0.51 -5.55
CA PHE A 36 4.39 -1.74 -5.61
C PHE A 36 3.54 -2.98 -5.31
N PHE A 37 2.40 -2.81 -4.62
CA PHE A 37 1.44 -3.86 -4.31
C PHE A 37 0.38 -4.04 -5.39
N THR A 38 0.45 -3.33 -6.53
CA THR A 38 -0.40 -3.69 -7.67
C THR A 38 -0.01 -5.06 -8.22
N ASN A 39 -0.96 -5.82 -8.78
CA ASN A 39 -0.68 -7.14 -9.37
C ASN A 39 0.45 -7.08 -10.43
N LYS A 40 0.49 -6.00 -11.22
CA LYS A 40 1.53 -5.76 -12.23
C LYS A 40 2.90 -5.59 -11.57
N SER A 41 2.99 -4.77 -10.54
CA SER A 41 4.25 -4.51 -9.83
C SER A 41 4.74 -5.75 -9.07
N LEU A 42 3.84 -6.47 -8.38
CA LEU A 42 4.18 -7.73 -7.72
C LEU A 42 4.67 -8.80 -8.70
N GLN A 43 4.01 -8.91 -9.87
CA GLN A 43 4.49 -9.80 -10.93
C GLN A 43 5.87 -9.37 -11.45
N TYR A 44 6.10 -8.07 -11.66
CA TYR A 44 7.39 -7.54 -12.07
C TYR A 44 8.49 -7.90 -11.07
N ILE A 45 8.24 -7.69 -9.77
CA ILE A 45 9.18 -7.99 -8.68
C ILE A 45 9.50 -9.49 -8.68
N ASN A 46 8.48 -10.36 -8.74
CA ASN A 46 8.68 -11.81 -8.73
C ASN A 46 9.49 -12.31 -9.93
N VAL A 47 9.24 -11.77 -11.13
CA VAL A 47 9.95 -12.19 -12.35
C VAL A 47 11.37 -11.64 -12.41
N ASN A 48 11.59 -10.41 -11.94
CA ASN A 48 12.85 -9.70 -12.11
C ASN A 48 13.68 -9.62 -10.82
N ALA A 49 13.36 -10.42 -9.80
CA ALA A 49 13.93 -10.31 -8.45
C ALA A 49 15.46 -10.17 -8.42
N ALA A 50 16.18 -10.94 -9.25
CA ALA A 50 17.65 -10.91 -9.31
C ALA A 50 18.23 -9.65 -9.99
N LEU A 51 17.42 -8.90 -10.71
CA LEU A 51 17.80 -7.69 -11.47
C LEU A 51 17.26 -6.41 -10.82
N LEU A 52 16.48 -6.52 -9.75
CA LEU A 52 15.94 -5.35 -9.07
C LEU A 52 17.08 -4.50 -8.49
N PRO A 53 17.00 -3.16 -8.61
CA PRO A 53 17.83 -2.26 -7.84
C PRO A 53 17.69 -2.54 -6.34
N VAL A 54 18.78 -2.98 -5.72
CA VAL A 54 18.86 -3.27 -4.29
C VAL A 54 20.02 -2.55 -3.64
N GLN A 55 19.89 -2.29 -2.34
CA GLN A 55 20.95 -1.78 -1.49
C GLN A 55 21.09 -2.66 -0.25
N LYS A 56 22.27 -2.63 0.38
CA LYS A 56 22.48 -3.33 1.64
C LYS A 56 21.88 -2.51 2.78
N ALA A 57 21.01 -3.13 3.56
CA ALA A 57 20.62 -2.63 4.87
C ALA A 57 21.59 -3.20 5.92
N ASN A 58 22.05 -2.34 6.83
CA ASN A 58 22.74 -2.79 8.03
C ASN A 58 21.71 -2.88 9.15
N LEU A 59 21.69 -4.00 9.87
CA LEU A 59 20.97 -4.11 11.12
C LEU A 59 21.67 -3.27 12.19
N LEU A 60 20.91 -2.83 13.20
CA LEU A 60 21.45 -2.27 14.44
C LEU A 60 22.57 -3.17 14.99
N ASP A 61 23.56 -2.55 15.65
CA ASP A 61 24.97 -2.92 15.93
C ASP A 61 25.37 -4.38 16.31
N CYS A 62 24.47 -5.35 16.32
CA CYS A 62 24.70 -6.72 16.80
C CYS A 62 24.62 -7.83 15.73
N GLU A 63 24.16 -7.57 14.49
CA GLU A 63 23.95 -8.63 13.48
C GLU A 63 24.95 -8.55 12.31
N LYS A 64 25.74 -9.62 12.14
CA LYS A 64 26.93 -9.67 11.28
C LYS A 64 26.64 -9.87 9.77
N LYS A 65 25.40 -9.77 9.32
CA LYS A 65 25.08 -10.01 7.90
C LYS A 65 24.03 -9.02 7.40
N GLY A 66 24.48 -8.00 6.69
CA GLY A 66 23.58 -7.12 5.95
C GLY A 66 22.77 -7.92 4.93
N PHE A 67 21.48 -7.62 4.83
CA PHE A 67 20.59 -8.16 3.82
C PHE A 67 20.32 -7.12 2.73
N ASN A 68 19.83 -7.57 1.58
CA ASN A 68 19.47 -6.67 0.50
C ASN A 68 18.03 -6.19 0.70
N ILE A 69 17.78 -4.92 0.43
CA ILE A 69 16.45 -4.32 0.39
C ILE A 69 16.25 -3.59 -0.93
N LEU A 70 15.00 -3.32 -1.28
CA LEU A 70 14.67 -2.55 -2.48
C LEU A 70 15.19 -1.12 -2.38
N LYS A 71 15.76 -0.61 -3.47
CA LYS A 71 15.99 0.83 -3.64
C LYS A 71 14.73 1.48 -4.18
N ILE A 72 13.88 1.96 -3.28
CA ILE A 72 12.56 2.50 -3.61
C ILE A 72 12.63 3.59 -4.68
N GLU A 73 13.50 4.58 -4.51
CA GLU A 73 13.65 5.72 -5.44
C GLU A 73 14.00 5.31 -6.88
N GLU A 74 14.85 4.28 -7.05
CA GLU A 74 15.23 3.77 -8.37
C GLU A 74 14.09 2.94 -9.02
N LEU A 75 13.17 2.42 -8.22
CA LEU A 75 12.07 1.57 -8.65
C LEU A 75 10.76 2.33 -8.90
N MET A 76 10.57 3.50 -8.27
CA MET A 76 9.36 4.33 -8.46
C MET A 76 9.05 4.67 -9.93
N PRO A 77 10.02 4.99 -10.81
CA PRO A 77 9.73 5.24 -12.22
C PRO A 77 9.16 4.03 -12.98
N ILE A 78 9.39 2.82 -12.46
CA ILE A 78 8.98 1.56 -13.08
C ILE A 78 7.68 1.04 -12.48
N LEU A 79 7.56 1.10 -11.15
CA LEU A 79 6.49 0.48 -10.38
C LEU A 79 5.38 1.45 -9.97
N GLY A 80 5.63 2.75 -10.08
CA GLY A 80 4.70 3.82 -9.72
C GLY A 80 5.08 4.53 -8.42
N ALA A 81 4.76 5.83 -8.36
CA ALA A 81 4.90 6.67 -7.17
C ALA A 81 3.61 6.67 -6.34
N GLU A 82 3.69 6.89 -5.03
CA GLU A 82 2.60 6.74 -4.03
C GLU A 82 1.21 7.23 -4.50
N LEU A 83 1.16 8.39 -5.16
CA LEU A 83 -0.09 9.06 -5.55
C LEU A 83 -0.43 8.94 -7.05
N SER A 84 0.24 8.03 -7.75
CA SER A 84 0.12 7.87 -9.21
C SER A 84 -1.05 7.00 -9.66
N ILE A 85 -1.76 6.37 -8.73
CA ILE A 85 -2.82 5.39 -9.04
C ILE A 85 -4.22 5.98 -8.82
N ASP A 86 -5.16 5.56 -9.67
CA ASP A 86 -6.58 5.82 -9.48
C ASP A 86 -7.15 4.97 -8.33
N TYR A 87 -8.37 5.29 -7.90
CA TYR A 87 -9.01 4.59 -6.77
C TYR A 87 -9.21 3.09 -7.04
N GLY A 88 -9.49 2.69 -8.28
CA GLY A 88 -9.71 1.28 -8.61
C GLY A 88 -8.43 0.43 -8.50
N LEU A 89 -7.29 1.03 -8.86
CA LEU A 89 -5.97 0.44 -8.65
C LEU A 89 -5.56 0.51 -7.17
N HIS A 90 -5.87 1.60 -6.49
CA HIS A 90 -5.64 1.77 -5.05
C HIS A 90 -6.31 0.67 -4.25
N ALA A 91 -7.62 0.45 -4.40
CA ALA A 91 -8.36 -0.56 -3.65
C ALA A 91 -7.76 -1.97 -3.81
N LYS A 92 -7.32 -2.31 -5.03
CA LYS A 92 -6.64 -3.58 -5.31
C LYS A 92 -5.25 -3.66 -4.68
N ALA A 93 -4.46 -2.59 -4.76
CA ALA A 93 -3.14 -2.53 -4.17
C ALA A 93 -3.22 -2.60 -2.63
N MET A 94 -4.20 -1.94 -2.03
CA MET A 94 -4.41 -1.94 -0.59
C MET A 94 -4.87 -3.32 -0.08
N ALA A 95 -5.72 -4.03 -0.83
CA ALA A 95 -6.05 -5.42 -0.54
C ALA A 95 -4.79 -6.32 -0.56
N ASN A 96 -3.89 -6.13 -1.53
CA ASN A 96 -2.64 -6.86 -1.59
C ASN A 96 -1.68 -6.48 -0.45
N LEU A 97 -1.58 -5.20 -0.09
CA LEU A 97 -0.80 -4.75 1.06
C LEU A 97 -1.34 -5.36 2.37
N TYR A 98 -2.66 -5.40 2.54
CA TYR A 98 -3.27 -6.08 3.68
C TYR A 98 -2.89 -7.57 3.73
N HIS A 99 -2.92 -8.26 2.58
CA HIS A 99 -2.47 -9.65 2.51
C HIS A 99 -0.98 -9.81 2.84
N PHE A 100 -0.13 -8.92 2.36
CA PHE A 100 1.30 -8.89 2.67
C PHE A 100 1.54 -8.71 4.18
N GLN A 101 0.93 -7.70 4.79
CA GLN A 101 1.05 -7.43 6.22
C GLN A 101 0.49 -8.57 7.08
N LYS A 102 -0.58 -9.22 6.62
CA LYS A 102 -1.13 -10.43 7.24
C LYS A 102 -0.16 -11.61 7.17
N SER A 103 0.53 -11.83 6.05
CA SER A 103 1.55 -12.89 5.95
C SER A 103 2.81 -12.57 6.75
N HIS A 104 3.09 -11.29 6.99
CA HIS A 104 4.23 -10.86 7.77
C HIS A 104 3.99 -10.97 9.29
N ASN A 105 2.77 -10.71 9.76
CA ASN A 105 2.46 -10.64 11.18
C ASN A 105 2.21 -12.04 11.82
N PRO A 106 2.96 -12.41 12.89
CA PRO A 106 2.80 -13.71 13.57
C PRO A 106 1.43 -13.90 14.25
N LEU A 107 0.70 -12.83 14.56
CA LEU A 107 -0.66 -12.89 15.14
C LEU A 107 -1.76 -13.00 14.08
N GLY A 108 -1.41 -12.89 12.78
CA GLY A 108 -2.33 -13.01 11.66
C GLY A 108 -3.59 -12.14 11.78
N LEU A 109 -4.77 -12.73 11.50
CA LEU A 109 -6.06 -12.03 11.44
C LEU A 109 -6.58 -11.49 12.78
N LYS A 110 -6.01 -11.92 13.91
CA LYS A 110 -6.52 -11.55 15.25
C LYS A 110 -5.75 -10.38 15.88
N GLY A 111 -4.72 -9.87 15.20
CA GLY A 111 -3.92 -8.76 15.70
C GLY A 111 -4.59 -7.41 15.44
N ASN A 112 -4.36 -6.45 16.34
CA ASN A 112 -4.84 -5.06 16.21
C ASN A 112 -4.40 -4.40 14.89
N HIS A 113 -3.28 -4.82 14.32
CA HIS A 113 -2.78 -4.32 13.04
C HIS A 113 -3.65 -4.76 11.85
N ALA A 114 -4.10 -6.01 11.83
CA ALA A 114 -5.01 -6.50 10.79
C ALA A 114 -6.38 -5.82 10.87
N ILE A 115 -6.88 -5.61 12.10
CA ILE A 115 -8.14 -4.89 12.36
C ILE A 115 -8.06 -3.45 11.85
N TRP A 116 -6.92 -2.78 12.05
CA TRP A 116 -6.70 -1.43 11.55
C TRP A 116 -6.80 -1.37 10.02
N TYR A 117 -6.08 -2.23 9.29
CA TYR A 117 -6.13 -2.25 7.83
C TYR A 117 -7.53 -2.53 7.30
N GLU A 118 -8.25 -3.49 7.90
CA GLU A 118 -9.63 -3.78 7.52
C GLU A 118 -10.54 -2.57 7.71
N SER A 119 -10.44 -1.90 8.86
CA SER A 119 -11.24 -0.71 9.19
C SER A 119 -10.90 0.48 8.27
N HIS A 120 -9.61 0.67 7.99
CA HIS A 120 -9.10 1.70 7.10
C HIS A 120 -9.61 1.51 5.66
N ILE A 121 -9.49 0.31 5.10
CA ILE A 121 -9.98 -0.03 3.76
C ILE A 121 -11.49 0.18 3.68
N LEU A 122 -12.24 -0.40 4.63
CA LEU A 122 -13.70 -0.30 4.65
C LEU A 122 -14.18 1.14 4.76
N PHE A 123 -13.46 1.99 5.51
CA PHE A 123 -13.81 3.40 5.60
C PHE A 123 -13.84 4.06 4.22
N PHE A 124 -12.77 3.94 3.42
CA PHE A 124 -12.72 4.54 2.08
C PHE A 124 -13.68 3.85 1.11
N ASP A 125 -13.78 2.52 1.15
CA ASP A 125 -14.66 1.74 0.26
C ASP A 125 -16.15 2.06 0.43
N CYS A 126 -16.57 2.39 1.65
CA CYS A 126 -17.95 2.74 1.97
C CYS A 126 -18.37 4.15 1.53
N GLN A 127 -17.44 5.01 1.11
CA GLN A 127 -17.81 6.35 0.68
C GLN A 127 -18.44 6.33 -0.72
N GLN A 128 -19.59 6.99 -0.88
CA GLN A 128 -20.32 7.00 -2.15
C GLN A 128 -19.60 7.82 -3.23
N ASP A 129 -18.85 8.82 -2.80
CA ASP A 129 -18.22 9.85 -3.62
C ASP A 129 -16.69 9.71 -3.72
N LYS A 130 -16.14 8.59 -3.22
CA LYS A 130 -14.70 8.30 -3.25
C LYS A 130 -14.04 8.44 -4.61
N ILE A 131 -14.75 8.08 -5.69
CA ILE A 131 -14.22 8.16 -7.06
C ILE A 131 -14.17 9.62 -7.52
N GLU A 132 -15.22 10.39 -7.23
CA GLU A 132 -15.34 11.80 -7.61
C GLU A 132 -14.27 12.65 -6.92
N TYR A 133 -14.06 12.43 -5.62
CA TYR A 133 -13.09 13.19 -4.82
C TYR A 133 -11.70 12.53 -4.73
N TRP A 134 -11.42 11.46 -5.50
CA TRP A 134 -10.21 10.65 -5.30
C TRP A 134 -8.92 11.46 -5.36
N ASP A 135 -8.83 12.43 -6.27
CA ASP A 135 -7.62 13.25 -6.42
C ASP A 135 -7.31 14.10 -5.17
N TYR A 136 -8.32 14.42 -4.36
CA TYR A 136 -8.14 15.07 -3.07
C TYR A 136 -7.94 14.04 -1.94
N LEU A 137 -8.70 12.94 -1.99
CA LEU A 137 -8.72 11.91 -0.95
C LEU A 137 -7.46 11.05 -0.89
N LYS A 138 -6.79 10.78 -2.01
CA LYS A 138 -5.57 9.96 -2.06
C LYS A 138 -4.43 10.50 -1.19
N HIS A 139 -4.37 11.82 -1.01
CA HIS A 139 -3.40 12.45 -0.11
C HIS A 139 -3.72 12.18 1.36
N LEU A 140 -5.01 12.25 1.73
CA LEU A 140 -5.47 11.94 3.08
C LEU A 140 -5.26 10.47 3.42
N GLU A 141 -5.61 9.58 2.50
CA GLU A 141 -5.43 8.15 2.65
C GLU A 141 -3.95 7.81 2.93
N MET A 142 -3.04 8.32 2.10
CA MET A 142 -1.59 8.18 2.29
C MET A 142 -1.14 8.73 3.65
N GLU A 143 -1.61 9.91 4.05
CA GLU A 143 -1.23 10.50 5.35
C GLU A 143 -1.67 9.62 6.53
N LEU A 144 -2.92 9.13 6.52
CA LEU A 144 -3.45 8.27 7.56
C LEU A 144 -2.72 6.92 7.61
N HIS A 145 -2.35 6.38 6.46
CA HIS A 145 -1.58 5.14 6.36
C HIS A 145 -0.15 5.30 6.88
N LEU A 146 0.57 6.34 6.45
CA LEU A 146 1.92 6.63 6.94
C LEU A 146 1.92 6.94 8.44
N LYS A 147 0.90 7.64 8.96
CA LYS A 147 0.73 7.85 10.40
C LYS A 147 0.65 6.53 11.16
N HIS A 148 -0.16 5.59 10.69
CA HIS A 148 -0.26 4.27 11.31
C HIS A 148 1.06 3.49 11.27
N ILE A 149 1.79 3.53 10.15
CA ILE A 149 3.11 2.89 10.05
C ILE A 149 4.10 3.52 11.05
N SER A 150 4.10 4.85 11.17
CA SER A 150 5.02 5.58 12.07
C SER A 150 4.67 5.44 13.55
N SER A 151 3.39 5.27 13.86
CA SER A 151 2.83 5.19 15.20
C SER A 151 1.61 4.28 15.11
N LEU A 152 1.74 3.05 15.64
CA LEU A 152 0.74 1.98 15.55
C LEU A 152 -0.52 2.29 16.37
N THR A 153 -1.23 3.35 16.02
CA THR A 153 -2.47 3.79 16.64
C THR A 153 -3.63 2.93 16.14
N ALA A 154 -4.59 2.67 17.02
CA ALA A 154 -5.84 2.04 16.65
C ALA A 154 -6.65 2.91 15.69
N PHE A 155 -7.58 2.29 14.97
CA PHE A 155 -8.52 3.00 14.10
C PHE A 155 -9.50 3.81 14.96
N ASP A 156 -9.74 5.05 14.56
CA ASP A 156 -10.70 5.96 15.20
C ASP A 156 -11.64 6.52 14.12
N LEU A 157 -12.90 6.12 14.19
CA LEU A 157 -13.90 6.49 13.20
C LEU A 157 -14.19 7.99 13.21
N ASP A 158 -14.29 8.61 14.38
CA ASP A 158 -14.64 10.03 14.50
C ASP A 158 -13.52 10.89 13.93
N TYR A 159 -12.26 10.51 14.20
CA TYR A 159 -11.09 11.15 13.60
C TYR A 159 -11.10 11.05 12.06
N TYR A 160 -11.34 9.84 11.52
CA TYR A 160 -11.40 9.62 10.07
C TYR A 160 -12.51 10.43 9.40
N VAL A 161 -13.72 10.44 9.98
CA VAL A 161 -14.86 11.21 9.49
C VAL A 161 -14.54 12.71 9.49
N GLN A 162 -13.89 13.21 10.55
CA GLN A 162 -13.46 14.60 10.61
C GLN A 162 -12.49 14.94 9.46
N CYS A 163 -11.40 14.20 9.31
CA CYS A 163 -10.41 14.47 8.25
C CYS A 163 -11.01 14.36 6.84
N TYR A 164 -11.89 13.38 6.62
CA TYR A 164 -12.56 13.20 5.33
C TYR A 164 -13.44 14.39 4.97
N ASN A 165 -14.23 14.88 5.93
CA ASN A 165 -15.09 16.05 5.73
C ASN A 165 -14.28 17.32 5.49
N GLU A 166 -13.16 17.50 6.20
CA GLU A 166 -12.27 18.64 5.99
C GLU A 166 -11.71 18.68 4.56
N VAL A 167 -11.22 17.55 4.05
CA VAL A 167 -10.69 17.46 2.68
C VAL A 167 -11.76 17.75 1.64
N LYS A 168 -12.96 17.18 1.82
CA LYS A 168 -14.08 17.43 0.91
C LYS A 168 -14.54 18.89 0.92
N ASN A 169 -14.68 19.50 2.10
CA ASN A 169 -15.07 20.89 2.20
C ASN A 169 -14.04 21.81 1.49
N ASN A 170 -12.75 21.50 1.64
CA ASN A 170 -11.69 22.23 0.95
C ASN A 170 -11.75 22.04 -0.57
N ALA A 171 -12.00 20.82 -1.07
CA ALA A 171 -12.18 20.54 -2.49
C ALA A 171 -13.34 21.36 -3.08
N LEU A 172 -14.50 21.33 -2.41
CA LEU A 172 -15.69 22.09 -2.81
C LEU A 172 -15.44 23.61 -2.83
N LEU A 173 -14.68 24.13 -1.88
CA LEU A 173 -14.31 25.56 -1.86
C LEU A 173 -13.40 25.91 -3.05
N GLN A 174 -12.42 25.06 -3.37
CA GLN A 174 -11.52 25.28 -4.51
C GLN A 174 -12.27 25.25 -5.84
N GLU A 175 -13.26 24.38 -5.98
CA GLU A 175 -14.10 24.29 -7.18
C GLU A 175 -14.95 25.55 -7.37
N LYS A 176 -15.63 26.00 -6.31
CA LYS A 176 -16.40 27.26 -6.32
C LYS A 176 -15.54 28.45 -6.69
N MET A 177 -14.34 28.57 -6.11
CA MET A 177 -13.43 29.66 -6.43
C MET A 177 -12.99 29.66 -7.90
N LYS A 178 -12.81 28.48 -8.51
CA LYS A 178 -12.47 28.37 -9.93
C LYS A 178 -13.64 28.75 -10.83
N GLU A 179 -14.87 28.45 -10.43
CA GLU A 179 -16.08 28.86 -11.13
C GLU A 179 -16.29 30.38 -11.06
N ASP A 180 -16.11 30.99 -9.89
CA ASP A 180 -16.27 32.44 -9.70
C ASP A 180 -15.22 33.28 -10.46
N MET A 181 -14.06 32.71 -10.79
CA MET A 181 -12.98 33.35 -11.55
C MET A 181 -13.10 33.19 -13.07
N ARG A 182 -14.08 32.43 -13.56
CA ARG A 182 -14.27 32.12 -14.99
C ARG A 182 -15.32 33.00 -15.64
#